data_AF-A0A3B1AR38-F1
#
_entry.id   AF-A0A3B1AR38-F1
#
_cell.length_a   1.000
_cell.length_b   1.000
_cell.length_c   1.000
_cell.angle_alpha   90.00
_cell.angle_beta   90.00
_cell.angle_gamma   90.00
#
_symmetry.space_group_name_H-M   'P 1'
#
loop_
_entity.id
_entity.type
_entity.pdbx_description
1 polymer ?
#
loop_
_entity_poly.entity_id
_entity_poly.type
_entity_poly.pdbx_seq_one_letter_code
_entity_poly.pdbx_strand_id
1 'polypeptide(L)' 'NGKTVVFAEWGPAVSKNPYLSYQFTGGAAGDTISISWVDNKGSKDSISTKIK' A
#
# COMPACT_ATOMS: atom_id res chain seq x y z
N ASN A 1 2.60 -12.18 8.77
CA ASN A 1 1.57 -11.72 7.80
C ASN A 1 0.34 -11.16 8.50
N GLY A 2 -0.23 -10.06 7.99
CA GLY A 2 -1.47 -9.47 8.51
C GLY A 2 -1.32 -8.22 9.41
N LYS A 3 -0.09 -7.77 9.67
CA LYS A 3 0.16 -6.51 10.39
C LYS A 3 0.11 -5.34 9.40
N THR A 4 -0.73 -4.34 9.67
CA THR A 4 -0.72 -3.07 8.94
C THR A 4 0.57 -2.33 9.27
N VAL A 5 1.38 -2.08 8.24
CA VAL A 5 2.64 -1.32 8.37
C VAL A 5 2.52 0.10 7.85
N VAL A 6 1.51 0.39 7.02
CA VAL A 6 1.19 1.73 6.51
C VAL A 6 -0.32 1.88 6.39
N PHE A 7 -0.82 3.06 6.74
CA PHE A 7 -2.19 3.49 6.51
C PHE A 7 -2.14 4.96 6.11
N ALA A 8 -2.84 5.33 5.05
CA ALA A 8 -2.87 6.69 4.55
C ALA A 8 -4.26 7.03 4.02
N GLU A 9 -4.72 8.24 4.31
CA GLU A 9 -5.92 8.83 3.73
C GLU A 9 -5.49 10.05 2.89
N TRP A 10 -5.82 10.03 1.61
CA TRP A 10 -5.44 11.10 0.69
C TRP A 10 -6.58 12.06 0.45
N GLY A 11 -6.28 13.35 0.67
CA GLY A 11 -7.18 14.44 0.35
C GLY A 11 -7.00 14.98 -1.07
N PRO A 12 -7.78 15.99 -1.45
CA PRO A 12 -7.73 16.61 -2.79
C PRO A 12 -6.38 17.28 -3.13
N ALA A 13 -5.48 17.45 -2.16
CA ALA A 13 -4.14 17.99 -2.36
C ALA A 13 -3.15 16.99 -2.99
N VAL A 14 -3.50 15.71 -3.09
CA VAL A 14 -2.67 14.69 -3.75
C VAL A 14 -2.97 14.69 -5.26
N SER A 15 -1.92 14.81 -6.08
CA SER A 15 -2.02 14.87 -7.55
C SER A 15 -2.64 13.60 -8.16
N LYS A 16 -3.20 13.76 -9.37
CA LYS A 16 -3.58 12.63 -10.23
C LYS A 16 -2.36 11.73 -10.49
N ASN A 17 -2.55 10.41 -10.41
CA ASN A 17 -1.50 9.37 -10.51
C ASN A 17 -0.44 9.50 -9.39
N PRO A 18 -0.83 9.35 -8.12
CA PRO A 18 0.10 9.47 -7.01
C PRO A 18 1.15 8.35 -7.03
N TYR A 19 2.38 8.71 -6.68
CA TYR A 19 3.44 7.76 -6.38
C TYR A 19 3.60 7.66 -4.86
N LEU A 20 3.56 6.43 -4.34
CA LEU A 20 3.79 6.13 -2.94
C LEU A 20 5.07 5.30 -2.80
N SER A 21 6.04 5.84 -2.06
CA SER A 21 7.19 5.09 -1.57
C SER A 21 7.12 5.03 -0.05
N TYR A 22 7.27 3.83 0.51
CA TYR A 22 7.22 3.59 1.94
C TYR A 22 8.28 2.58 2.34
N GLN A 23 8.95 2.84 3.46
CA GLN A 23 9.93 1.94 4.05
C GLN A 23 9.44 1.52 5.43
N PHE A 24 9.57 0.24 5.74
CA PHE A 24 9.28 -0.31 7.05
C PHE A 24 10.38 -1.27 7.47
N THR A 25 10.52 -1.48 8.77
CA THR A 25 11.44 -2.48 9.34
C THR A 25 10.67 -3.74 9.73
N GLY A 26 11.31 -4.90 9.54
CA GLY A 26 10.71 -6.21 9.80
C GLY A 26 10.16 -6.88 8.55
N GLY A 27 9.52 -8.04 8.72
CA GLY A 27 9.19 -8.97 7.64
C GLY A 27 10.36 -9.91 7.35
N ALA A 28 10.07 -11.20 7.23
CA ALA A 28 11.04 -12.23 6.87
C ALA A 28 11.04 -12.46 5.35
N ALA A 29 12.15 -12.95 4.81
CA ALA A 29 12.19 -13.43 3.43
C ALA A 29 11.08 -14.48 3.21
N GLY A 30 10.33 -14.33 2.12
CA GLY A 30 9.15 -15.15 1.81
C GLY A 30 7.83 -14.66 2.41
N ASP A 31 7.83 -13.70 3.34
CA ASP A 31 6.59 -13.06 3.80
C ASP A 31 5.88 -12.36 2.66
N THR A 32 4.56 -12.29 2.75
CA THR A 32 3.72 -11.63 1.74
C THR A 32 3.41 -10.20 2.16
N ILE A 33 3.78 -9.25 1.31
CA ILE A 33 3.33 -7.87 1.37
C ILE A 33 2.13 -7.72 0.44
N SER A 34 1.09 -7.04 0.92
CA SER A 34 -0.08 -6.66 0.13
C SER A 34 -0.32 -5.16 0.28
N ILE A 35 -0.67 -4.51 -0.81
CA ILE A 35 -1.16 -3.12 -0.83
C ILE A 35 -2.50 -3.08 -1.56
N SER A 36 -3.41 -2.26 -1.05
CA SER A 36 -4.70 -1.99 -1.67
C SER A 36 -5.09 -0.54 -1.48
N TRP A 37 -5.91 -0.01 -2.38
CA TRP A 37 -6.47 1.33 -2.27
C TRP A 37 -7.89 1.39 -2.81
N VAL A 38 -8.61 2.43 -2.40
CA VAL A 38 -9.91 2.84 -2.94
C VAL A 38 -9.92 4.35 -3.12
N ASP A 39 -10.44 4.84 -4.25
CA ASP A 39 -10.60 6.28 -4.48
C ASP A 39 -12.01 6.76 -4.11
N ASN A 40 -12.20 8.09 -4.15
CA ASN A 40 -13.48 8.74 -3.87
C ASN A 40 -14.57 8.46 -4.92
N LYS A 41 -14.25 7.79 -6.03
CA LYS A 41 -15.18 7.32 -7.06
C LYS A 41 -15.45 5.82 -6.96
N GLY A 42 -14.88 5.13 -5.96
CA GLY A 42 -15.03 3.70 -5.74
C GLY A 42 -14.12 2.81 -6.60
N SER A 43 -13.22 3.39 -7.41
CA SER A 43 -12.17 2.60 -8.07
C SER A 43 -11.26 2.03 -7.01
N LYS A 44 -10.75 0.82 -7.24
CA LYS A 44 -9.88 0.12 -6.30
C LYS A 44 -8.90 -0.75 -7.06
N ASP A 45 -7.76 -1.01 -6.44
CA ASP A 45 -6.81 -2.00 -6.92
C ASP A 45 -6.07 -2.64 -5.74
N SER A 46 -5.44 -3.78 -5.99
CA SER A 46 -4.62 -4.48 -5.02
C SER A 46 -3.50 -5.27 -5.68
N ILE A 47 -2.30 -5.23 -5.13
CA ILE A 47 -1.17 -6.05 -5.56
C ILE A 47 -0.52 -6.71 -4.35
N SER A 48 -0.09 -7.96 -4.51
CA SER A 48 0.68 -8.68 -3.50
C SER A 48 1.99 -9.20 -4.07
N THR A 49 3.03 -9.20 -3.24
CA THR A 49 4.37 -9.66 -3.60
C THR A 49 5.07 -10.28 -2.39
N LYS A 50 6.10 -11.09 -2.63
CA LYS A 50 6.91 -11.69 -1.58
C LYS A 50 8.16 -10.87 -1.30
N ILE A 51 8.50 -10.74 -0.02
CA ILE A 51 9.79 -10.22 0.41
C ILE A 51 10.88 -11.16 -0.09
N LYS A 52 11.89 -10.62 -0.77
CA LYS A 52 13.05 -11.38 -1.23
C LYS A 52 14.03 -11.61 -0.09
#